data_AF-A0A936Z7I1-F1
#
_entry.id   AF-A0A936Z7I1-F1
#
_cell.length_a   1.000
_cell.length_b   1.000
_cell.length_c   1.000
_cell.angle_alpha   90.00
_cell.angle_beta   90.00
_cell.angle_gamma   90.00
#
_symmetry.space_group_name_H-M   'P 1'
#
loop_
_entity.id
_entity.type
_entity.pdbx_description
1 polymer ?
#
loop_
_entity_poly.entity_id
_entity_poly.type
_entity_poly.pdbx_seq_one_letter_code
_entity_poly.pdbx_strand_id
1 'polypeptide(L)'
;MMEDPRSAAERADNLHGGDVGSRHPSTPGSPRLLRVALAATILFTGFLGAAPSQAQGLGFLVPAPAKDKVQAKPKYDCDTPGAPVISLDVQSKYKQDEASKATIDEEAEEAYSEAVEPLREYAKNLVRISNAYVKSDPRNTLAATCALTWLNHWAAADAMTAMRSKQARFNLGQALGGFALAYLQIRNAPGLAEDQKKRVEAWLKALGLQIQEFMDGNKEVSGRNNHRYWAGLSAAAAGIASGDKRLTDWGIDSARIGLAQITPDGTLPLEVKRGKRARDYHIFAAQPLVATAELARSQGVDLYAENDGALSKLVKRVVDSLDDPSFFEKASGTKQEAYPGGDTVPANRIAWLEIHQSRFPSPEAEAVLEEKRPVASSGIGGDMTLLFHGKE
;
A
#
# COMPACT_ATOMS: atom_id res chain seq x y z
N MET A 1 -22.38 -23.11 -41.67
CA MET A 1 -22.07 -24.34 -42.42
C MET A 1 -20.55 -24.38 -42.49
N MET A 2 -19.91 -25.27 -41.72
CA MET A 2 -19.61 -26.67 -42.09
C MET A 2 -18.42 -26.71 -43.06
N GLU A 3 -17.32 -27.45 -42.81
CA GLU A 3 -17.07 -28.46 -41.75
C GLU A 3 -15.56 -28.64 -41.44
N ASP A 4 -15.27 -29.29 -40.30
CA ASP A 4 -13.98 -29.89 -39.91
C ASP A 4 -14.20 -31.40 -39.71
N PRO A 5 -13.31 -32.27 -40.17
CA PRO A 5 -13.04 -33.49 -39.38
C PRO A 5 -11.56 -33.91 -39.28
N ARG A 6 -11.22 -34.48 -38.11
CA ARG A 6 -9.88 -34.96 -37.69
C ARG A 6 -9.69 -36.48 -37.86
N SER A 7 -8.44 -36.93 -38.10
CA SER A 7 -7.90 -38.31 -37.89
C SER A 7 -6.37 -38.28 -38.16
N ALA A 8 -5.43 -39.07 -37.61
CA ALA A 8 -5.34 -40.09 -36.53
C ALA A 8 -4.07 -39.76 -35.66
N ALA A 9 -3.41 -40.53 -34.77
CA ALA A 9 -3.23 -41.97 -34.44
C ALA A 9 -2.43 -42.83 -35.47
N GLU A 10 -1.46 -43.70 -35.13
CA GLU A 10 -0.86 -44.13 -33.84
C GLU A 10 0.49 -44.90 -34.06
N ARG A 11 1.38 -44.99 -33.04
CA ARG A 11 2.45 -46.03 -32.82
C ARG A 11 3.67 -46.11 -33.79
N ALA A 12 4.85 -46.66 -33.43
CA ALA A 12 5.53 -46.95 -32.13
C ALA A 12 7.01 -47.42 -32.34
N ASP A 13 7.79 -47.50 -31.23
CA ASP A 13 8.89 -48.49 -30.93
C ASP A 13 10.22 -48.53 -31.76
N ASN A 14 11.40 -48.98 -31.25
CA ASN A 14 11.97 -49.20 -29.89
C ASN A 14 13.53 -49.38 -29.95
N LEU A 15 14.22 -49.57 -28.79
CA LEU A 15 15.55 -50.20 -28.47
C LEU A 15 16.29 -49.40 -27.35
N HIS A 16 16.48 -49.88 -26.09
CA HIS A 16 17.40 -50.91 -25.53
C HIS A 16 18.91 -50.57 -25.59
N GLY A 17 19.78 -50.74 -24.58
CA GLY A 17 19.74 -51.19 -23.14
C GLY A 17 21.16 -50.96 -22.50
N GLY A 18 21.41 -50.76 -21.19
CA GLY A 18 21.45 -51.72 -20.05
C GLY A 18 22.82 -52.48 -19.94
N ASP A 19 23.41 -52.91 -18.81
CA ASP A 19 23.37 -52.61 -17.35
C ASP A 19 24.54 -53.40 -16.62
N VAL A 20 24.78 -53.19 -15.30
CA VAL A 20 25.60 -54.03 -14.33
C VAL A 20 27.15 -54.01 -14.49
N GLY A 21 28.02 -54.12 -13.47
CA GLY A 21 27.86 -53.99 -11.99
C GLY A 21 28.88 -54.77 -11.10
N SER A 22 29.34 -54.15 -10.00
CA SER A 22 29.96 -54.71 -8.75
C SER A 22 31.42 -55.26 -8.69
N ARG A 23 32.18 -54.86 -7.64
CA ARG A 23 32.76 -55.70 -6.54
C ARG A 23 33.72 -54.92 -5.59
N HIS A 24 33.89 -55.43 -4.36
CA HIS A 24 34.79 -54.92 -3.28
C HIS A 24 36.10 -55.75 -3.17
N PRO A 25 37.11 -55.26 -2.41
CA PRO A 25 37.44 -55.90 -1.12
C PRO A 25 37.62 -54.90 0.05
N SER A 26 38.16 -55.33 1.21
CA SER A 26 37.94 -54.68 2.52
C SER A 26 39.06 -54.88 3.59
N THR A 27 38.95 -54.15 4.71
CA THR A 27 39.58 -54.34 6.05
C THR A 27 41.05 -53.86 6.24
N PRO A 28 41.55 -53.69 7.50
CA PRO A 28 40.88 -53.80 8.82
C PRO A 28 40.98 -52.55 9.72
N GLY A 29 40.20 -52.53 10.82
CA GLY A 29 40.32 -51.54 11.90
C GLY A 29 39.63 -51.98 13.20
N SER A 30 40.32 -51.89 14.34
CA SER A 30 39.87 -52.23 15.71
C SER A 30 40.96 -51.86 16.73
N PRO A 31 40.69 -51.78 18.05
CA PRO A 31 39.46 -52.16 18.77
C PRO A 31 38.74 -50.99 19.47
N ARG A 32 37.56 -51.30 20.05
CA ARG A 32 36.83 -50.42 20.97
C ARG A 32 37.47 -50.43 22.36
N LEU A 33 37.37 -49.31 23.07
CA LEU A 33 37.39 -49.28 24.54
C LEU A 33 36.02 -48.83 25.05
N LEU A 34 35.38 -49.68 25.87
CA LEU A 34 34.07 -49.42 26.45
C LEU A 34 34.25 -48.61 27.74
N ARG A 35 33.56 -47.47 27.88
CA ARG A 35 33.39 -46.81 29.18
C ARG A 35 31.91 -46.64 29.49
N VAL A 36 31.49 -47.31 30.56
CA VAL A 36 30.19 -47.12 31.19
C VAL A 36 30.19 -45.75 31.85
N ALA A 37 29.14 -44.96 31.62
CA ALA A 37 28.87 -43.71 32.33
C ALA A 37 27.44 -43.77 32.90
N LEU A 38 27.29 -43.33 34.14
CA LEU A 38 26.08 -43.50 34.93
C LEU A 38 24.96 -42.56 34.44
N ALA A 39 23.72 -43.05 34.34
CA ALA A 39 22.58 -42.21 34.01
C ALA A 39 22.20 -41.31 35.21
N ALA A 40 22.31 -39.99 35.04
CA ALA A 40 21.86 -39.00 36.01
C ALA A 40 20.70 -38.19 35.41
N THR A 41 19.47 -38.54 35.79
CA THR A 41 18.24 -37.93 35.27
C THR A 41 17.99 -36.56 35.92
N ILE A 42 18.69 -35.53 35.44
CA ILE A 42 18.49 -34.15 35.88
C ILE A 42 17.24 -33.58 35.20
N LEU A 43 16.11 -33.64 35.89
CA LEU A 43 14.90 -32.89 35.57
C LEU A 43 15.09 -31.40 35.90
N PHE A 44 15.76 -30.67 35.00
CA PHE A 44 15.66 -29.21 34.98
C PHE A 44 14.55 -28.80 34.01
N THR A 45 13.43 -28.34 34.56
CA THR A 45 12.32 -27.79 33.78
C THR A 45 12.79 -26.55 33.03
N GLY A 46 12.89 -26.66 31.71
CA GLY A 46 13.26 -25.55 30.84
C GLY A 46 12.20 -24.47 30.85
N PHE A 47 12.34 -23.48 31.73
CA PHE A 47 11.73 -22.17 31.55
C PHE A 47 12.41 -21.48 30.35
N LEU A 48 12.01 -21.90 29.16
CA LEU A 48 11.98 -21.04 27.98
C LEU A 48 10.99 -19.92 28.28
N GLY A 49 11.47 -18.93 29.04
CA GLY A 49 10.82 -17.63 29.13
C GLY A 49 10.80 -17.06 27.73
N ALA A 50 9.69 -17.22 27.03
CA ALA A 50 9.44 -16.54 25.78
C ALA A 50 9.58 -15.05 26.08
N ALA A 51 10.66 -14.44 25.59
CA ALA A 51 10.81 -12.99 25.64
C ALA A 51 9.52 -12.41 25.05
N PRO A 52 8.84 -11.48 25.75
CA PRO A 52 7.60 -10.93 25.24
C PRO A 52 7.93 -10.30 23.89
N SER A 53 7.39 -10.87 22.81
CA SER A 53 7.60 -10.35 21.46
C SER A 53 7.18 -8.89 21.50
N GLN A 54 8.15 -7.98 21.37
CA GLN A 54 7.88 -6.55 21.41
C GLN A 54 6.76 -6.29 20.41
N ALA A 55 5.63 -5.77 20.90
CA ALA A 55 4.42 -5.64 20.13
C ALA A 55 4.66 -4.56 19.07
N GLN A 56 5.12 -5.01 17.89
CA GLN A 56 5.52 -4.14 16.79
C GLN A 56 4.36 -3.19 16.51
N GLY A 57 4.61 -1.89 16.68
CA GLY A 57 3.54 -0.89 16.80
C GLY A 57 2.53 -1.00 15.67
N LEU A 58 1.25 -1.10 16.01
CA LEU A 58 0.14 -1.36 15.08
C LEU A 58 -0.20 -0.13 14.20
N GLY A 59 0.80 0.37 13.48
CA GLY A 59 0.65 1.44 12.49
C GLY A 59 -0.41 1.08 11.46
N PHE A 60 -1.17 2.11 11.07
CA PHE A 60 -2.49 2.03 10.42
C PHE A 60 -3.59 1.23 11.15
N LEU A 61 -3.31 0.06 11.72
CA LEU A 61 -4.34 -0.91 12.10
C LEU A 61 -4.98 -0.67 13.48
N VAL A 62 -4.24 -0.13 14.45
CA VAL A 62 -4.75 0.37 15.73
C VAL A 62 -3.84 1.52 16.22
N PRO A 63 -4.01 2.76 15.75
CA PRO A 63 -3.26 3.88 16.29
C PRO A 63 -3.57 4.07 17.77
N ALA A 64 -2.54 4.16 18.62
CA ALA A 64 -2.71 4.47 20.05
C ALA A 64 -3.57 5.74 20.24
N PRO A 65 -4.42 5.81 21.29
CA PRO A 65 -5.20 7.02 21.59
C PRO A 65 -4.27 8.23 21.75
N ALA A 66 -4.76 9.41 21.39
CA ALA A 66 -4.01 10.65 21.57
C ALA A 66 -3.69 10.86 23.06
N LYS A 67 -2.49 11.36 23.38
CA LYS A 67 -2.02 11.49 24.79
C LYS A 67 -2.77 12.57 25.60
N ASP A 68 -3.72 13.29 25.01
CA ASP A 68 -4.27 14.55 25.55
C ASP A 68 -5.74 14.83 25.22
N LYS A 69 -6.44 15.42 26.21
CA LYS A 69 -7.74 16.15 26.17
C LYS A 69 -9.05 15.35 26.05
N VAL A 70 -9.52 14.93 27.24
CA VAL A 70 -10.87 14.39 27.52
C VAL A 70 -11.99 15.42 27.35
N GLN A 71 -12.97 15.09 26.50
CA GLN A 71 -14.37 15.45 26.76
C GLN A 71 -15.10 14.21 27.30
N ALA A 72 -15.74 14.31 28.47
CA ALA A 72 -16.43 13.17 29.09
C ALA A 72 -17.70 12.70 28.32
N LYS A 73 -18.17 13.52 27.37
CA LYS A 73 -19.23 13.22 26.39
C LYS A 73 -18.85 13.92 25.08
N PRO A 74 -17.94 13.37 24.26
CA PRO A 74 -17.46 14.06 23.07
C PRO A 74 -18.61 14.20 22.09
N LYS A 75 -19.00 15.45 21.76
CA LYS A 75 -19.96 15.68 20.68
C LYS A 75 -19.28 15.40 19.34
N TYR A 76 -20.03 14.82 18.41
CA TYR A 76 -19.67 14.80 17.01
C TYR A 76 -20.94 15.02 16.20
N ASP A 77 -21.03 16.17 15.55
CA ASP A 77 -22.11 16.46 14.62
C ASP A 77 -21.75 15.79 13.30
N CYS A 78 -22.50 14.75 12.93
CA CYS A 78 -22.22 13.94 11.75
C CYS A 78 -22.88 14.58 10.52
N ASP A 79 -22.07 15.15 9.63
CA ASP A 79 -22.51 15.58 8.31
C ASP A 79 -23.11 14.40 7.51
N THR A 80 -24.05 14.68 6.61
CA THR A 80 -24.60 13.68 5.69
C THR A 80 -23.59 13.36 4.59
N PRO A 81 -23.34 12.07 4.24
CA PRO A 81 -22.49 11.73 3.11
C PRO A 81 -23.03 12.27 1.79
N GLY A 82 -22.12 12.77 0.94
CA GLY A 82 -22.45 13.17 -0.43
C GLY A 82 -22.86 11.99 -1.31
N ALA A 83 -23.58 12.30 -2.40
CA ALA A 83 -24.14 11.33 -3.34
C ALA A 83 -23.08 10.31 -3.82
N PRO A 84 -23.34 8.99 -3.73
CA PRO A 84 -22.34 8.00 -4.09
C PRO A 84 -22.00 7.96 -5.58
N VAL A 85 -20.69 7.96 -5.90
CA VAL A 85 -20.20 7.86 -7.29
C VAL A 85 -20.26 6.40 -7.74
N ILE A 86 -21.36 6.00 -8.38
CA ILE A 86 -21.61 4.60 -8.79
C ILE A 86 -20.74 4.18 -9.98
N SER A 87 -20.71 5.04 -11.00
CA SER A 87 -19.97 4.83 -12.25
C SER A 87 -19.08 6.02 -12.55
N LEU A 88 -17.90 5.74 -13.11
CA LEU A 88 -17.01 6.76 -13.64
C LEU A 88 -16.51 6.32 -15.01
N ASP A 89 -16.65 7.20 -15.99
CA ASP A 89 -16.12 7.06 -17.35
C ASP A 89 -15.47 8.39 -17.72
N VAL A 90 -14.15 8.42 -17.78
CA VAL A 90 -13.36 9.66 -17.83
C VAL A 90 -12.04 9.42 -18.55
N GLN A 91 -11.55 10.39 -19.31
CA GLN A 91 -10.27 10.27 -20.02
C GLN A 91 -9.07 10.65 -19.14
N SER A 92 -7.87 10.38 -19.65
CA SER A 92 -6.62 10.82 -19.02
C SER A 92 -6.36 12.29 -19.35
N LYS A 93 -6.14 13.11 -18.32
CA LYS A 93 -5.69 14.50 -18.42
C LYS A 93 -4.31 14.72 -19.07
N TYR A 94 -3.51 13.67 -19.23
CA TYR A 94 -2.24 13.75 -19.95
C TYR A 94 -2.44 13.42 -21.42
N LYS A 95 -1.74 14.15 -22.30
CA LYS A 95 -1.71 13.89 -23.74
C LYS A 95 -1.26 12.46 -24.04
N GLN A 96 -1.92 11.81 -25.00
CA GLN A 96 -1.78 10.36 -25.23
C GLN A 96 -0.85 9.97 -26.38
N ASP A 97 -0.48 10.91 -27.23
CA ASP A 97 0.59 10.80 -28.21
C ASP A 97 2.00 10.81 -27.57
N GLU A 98 2.18 11.57 -26.49
CA GLU A 98 3.46 11.64 -25.75
C GLU A 98 3.85 10.30 -25.10
N ALA A 99 5.06 9.81 -25.39
CA ALA A 99 5.63 8.65 -24.70
C ALA A 99 5.90 8.90 -23.21
N SER A 100 6.18 10.15 -22.82
CA SER A 100 6.43 10.58 -21.43
C SER A 100 5.14 10.83 -20.63
N LYS A 101 3.99 11.03 -21.30
CA LYS A 101 2.69 11.40 -20.70
C LYS A 101 2.87 12.54 -19.67
N ALA A 102 3.54 13.63 -20.07
CA ALA A 102 4.04 14.64 -19.14
C ALA A 102 3.37 16.01 -19.32
N THR A 103 2.85 16.30 -20.51
CA THR A 103 2.05 17.48 -20.81
C THR A 103 0.57 17.22 -20.52
N ILE A 104 -0.07 18.21 -19.90
CA ILE A 104 -1.51 18.20 -19.65
C ILE A 104 -2.24 18.58 -20.94
N ASP A 105 -3.38 17.95 -21.15
CA ASP A 105 -4.42 18.37 -22.09
C ASP A 105 -5.46 19.14 -21.27
N GLU A 106 -5.66 20.42 -21.57
CA GLU A 106 -6.38 21.35 -20.68
C GLU A 106 -7.89 21.08 -20.66
N GLU A 107 -8.48 20.80 -21.82
CA GLU A 107 -9.88 20.37 -21.95
C GLU A 107 -10.11 19.01 -21.25
N ALA A 108 -9.15 18.08 -21.39
CA ALA A 108 -9.23 16.79 -20.71
C ALA A 108 -8.99 16.88 -19.18
N GLU A 109 -8.22 17.85 -18.67
CA GLU A 109 -8.07 18.11 -17.22
C GLU A 109 -9.34 18.72 -16.62
N GLU A 110 -10.01 19.66 -17.31
CA GLU A 110 -11.26 20.25 -16.81
C GLU A 110 -12.34 19.16 -16.64
N ALA A 111 -12.62 18.40 -17.72
CA ALA A 111 -13.58 17.30 -17.68
C ALA A 111 -13.15 16.16 -16.73
N TYR A 112 -11.85 15.89 -16.59
CA TYR A 112 -11.34 14.93 -15.60
C TYR A 112 -11.48 15.43 -14.16
N SER A 113 -11.33 16.73 -13.92
CA SER A 113 -11.47 17.32 -12.58
C SER A 113 -12.92 17.31 -12.12
N GLU A 114 -13.85 17.77 -12.96
CA GLU A 114 -15.30 17.75 -12.68
C GLU A 114 -15.78 16.33 -12.33
N ALA A 115 -15.43 15.35 -13.15
CA ALA A 115 -15.85 13.96 -12.95
C ALA A 115 -15.21 13.25 -11.74
N VAL A 116 -14.15 13.82 -11.14
CA VAL A 116 -13.33 13.13 -10.11
C VAL A 116 -13.30 13.86 -8.76
N GLU A 117 -13.55 15.17 -8.69
CA GLU A 117 -13.62 15.86 -7.39
C GLU A 117 -14.68 15.30 -6.44
N PRO A 118 -15.91 14.90 -6.83
CA PRO A 118 -16.87 14.29 -5.89
C PRO A 118 -16.32 13.05 -5.17
N LEU A 119 -15.52 12.23 -5.87
CA LEU A 119 -14.82 11.09 -5.29
C LEU A 119 -13.69 11.52 -4.34
N ARG A 120 -12.94 12.57 -4.70
CA ARG A 120 -11.87 13.12 -3.87
C ARG A 120 -12.40 13.83 -2.63
N GLU A 121 -13.53 14.54 -2.71
CA GLU A 121 -14.21 15.20 -1.60
C GLU A 121 -14.75 14.20 -0.58
N TYR A 122 -15.43 13.15 -1.04
CA TYR A 122 -15.81 12.05 -0.16
C TYR A 122 -14.58 11.43 0.52
N ALA A 123 -13.49 11.18 -0.21
CA ALA A 123 -12.24 10.68 0.38
C ALA A 123 -11.64 11.62 1.43
N LYS A 124 -11.57 12.94 1.15
CA LYS A 124 -11.08 13.99 2.09
C LYS A 124 -11.93 14.02 3.37
N ASN A 125 -13.25 13.96 3.24
CA ASN A 125 -14.18 14.04 4.37
C ASN A 125 -14.20 12.75 5.20
N LEU A 126 -14.21 11.57 4.56
CA LEU A 126 -14.19 10.28 5.24
C LEU A 126 -12.94 10.08 6.11
N VAL A 127 -11.75 10.46 5.62
CA VAL A 127 -10.54 10.39 6.45
C VAL A 127 -10.59 11.41 7.59
N ARG A 128 -11.12 12.63 7.38
CA ARG A 128 -11.28 13.65 8.43
C ARG A 128 -12.18 13.15 9.57
N ILE A 129 -13.31 12.51 9.25
CA ILE A 129 -14.22 11.91 10.24
C ILE A 129 -13.50 10.78 11.00
N SER A 130 -12.78 9.91 10.29
CA SER A 130 -12.06 8.77 10.88
C SER A 130 -10.88 9.20 11.76
N ASN A 131 -10.14 10.24 11.34
CA ASN A 131 -9.09 10.85 12.14
C ASN A 131 -9.66 11.52 13.41
N ALA A 132 -10.89 12.05 13.39
CA ALA A 132 -11.51 12.65 14.59
C ALA A 132 -11.79 11.64 15.72
N TYR A 133 -12.06 10.36 15.38
CA TYR A 133 -12.10 9.26 16.35
C TYR A 133 -10.72 9.01 16.99
N VAL A 134 -9.63 9.07 16.21
CA VAL A 134 -8.26 8.83 16.70
C VAL A 134 -7.70 10.04 17.48
N LYS A 135 -8.09 11.26 17.11
CA LYS A 135 -7.62 12.55 17.67
C LYS A 135 -8.08 12.85 19.10
N SER A 136 -8.87 11.97 19.70
CA SER A 136 -9.49 12.17 21.01
C SER A 136 -9.13 11.03 21.97
N ASP A 137 -9.01 11.37 23.25
CA ASP A 137 -8.95 10.40 24.35
C ASP A 137 -9.91 10.85 25.47
N PRO A 138 -10.91 10.05 25.88
CA PRO A 138 -11.32 8.81 25.25
C PRO A 138 -11.79 9.05 23.81
N ARG A 139 -11.50 8.09 22.92
CA ARG A 139 -11.80 8.20 21.49
C ARG A 139 -13.27 8.48 21.22
N ASN A 140 -13.55 9.43 20.33
CA ASN A 140 -14.89 9.89 19.99
C ASN A 140 -15.66 8.84 19.18
N THR A 141 -16.40 7.95 19.86
CA THR A 141 -17.17 6.87 19.24
C THR A 141 -18.26 7.36 18.28
N LEU A 142 -18.80 8.57 18.47
CA LEU A 142 -19.76 9.16 17.52
C LEU A 142 -19.12 9.45 16.17
N ALA A 143 -17.83 9.85 16.14
CA ALA A 143 -17.07 10.00 14.91
C ALA A 143 -16.84 8.65 14.21
N ALA A 144 -16.58 7.57 14.96
CA ALA A 144 -16.47 6.22 14.39
C ALA A 144 -17.79 5.73 13.78
N THR A 145 -18.92 5.93 14.48
CA THR A 145 -20.26 5.63 13.96
C THR A 145 -20.60 6.46 12.72
N CYS A 146 -20.18 7.73 12.68
CA CYS A 146 -20.32 8.59 11.51
C CYS A 146 -19.51 8.06 10.31
N ALA A 147 -18.23 7.71 10.50
CA ALA A 147 -17.39 7.13 9.45
C ALA A 147 -17.96 5.81 8.90
N LEU A 148 -18.46 4.92 9.78
CA LEU A 148 -19.15 3.70 9.36
C LEU A 148 -20.44 4.01 8.59
N THR A 149 -21.21 5.03 9.00
CA THR A 149 -22.44 5.44 8.31
C THR A 149 -22.14 5.96 6.90
N TRP A 150 -21.07 6.75 6.73
CA TRP A 150 -20.58 7.24 5.44
C TRP A 150 -20.13 6.10 4.52
N LEU A 151 -19.37 5.15 5.04
CA LEU A 151 -18.92 3.95 4.32
C LEU A 151 -20.11 3.07 3.93
N ASN A 152 -21.04 2.82 4.86
CA ASN A 152 -22.22 2.00 4.62
C ASN A 152 -23.20 2.63 3.62
N HIS A 153 -23.31 3.96 3.56
CA HIS A 153 -24.11 4.65 2.55
C HIS A 153 -23.58 4.39 1.13
N TRP A 154 -22.26 4.47 0.93
CA TRP A 154 -21.63 4.15 -0.37
C TRP A 154 -21.67 2.65 -0.68
N ALA A 155 -21.42 1.79 0.31
CA ALA A 155 -21.50 0.34 0.16
C ALA A 155 -22.92 -0.20 -0.10
N ALA A 156 -23.96 0.48 0.40
CA ALA A 156 -25.37 0.12 0.14
C ALA A 156 -25.89 0.61 -1.22
N ALA A 157 -25.13 1.45 -1.92
CA ALA A 157 -25.45 1.97 -3.25
C ALA A 157 -24.63 1.32 -4.38
N ASP A 158 -23.79 0.33 -4.06
CA ASP A 158 -22.80 -0.27 -4.98
C ASP A 158 -21.84 0.77 -5.61
N ALA A 159 -21.41 1.74 -4.80
CA ALA A 159 -20.52 2.81 -5.22
C ALA A 159 -19.20 2.30 -5.82
N MET A 160 -18.71 2.98 -6.85
CA MET A 160 -17.48 2.69 -7.60
C MET A 160 -17.40 1.30 -8.24
N THR A 161 -18.50 0.55 -8.35
CA THR A 161 -18.49 -0.76 -9.03
C THR A 161 -18.40 -0.64 -10.56
N ALA A 162 -18.85 0.48 -11.14
CA ALA A 162 -18.92 0.69 -12.58
C ALA A 162 -17.83 1.64 -13.12
N MET A 163 -16.56 1.34 -12.85
CA MET A 163 -15.42 2.10 -13.36
C MET A 163 -15.09 1.71 -14.81
N ARG A 164 -15.70 2.41 -15.76
CA ARG A 164 -15.75 2.01 -17.18
C ARG A 164 -14.46 2.29 -17.94
N SER A 165 -13.84 3.45 -17.72
CA SER A 165 -12.57 3.81 -18.37
C SER A 165 -11.35 3.24 -17.65
N LYS A 166 -10.19 3.27 -18.32
CA LYS A 166 -8.88 2.95 -17.74
C LYS A 166 -8.50 3.93 -16.63
N GLN A 167 -8.73 5.23 -16.84
CA GLN A 167 -8.45 6.27 -15.84
C GLN A 167 -9.41 6.18 -14.63
N ALA A 168 -10.66 5.77 -14.84
CA ALA A 168 -11.59 5.49 -13.76
C ALA A 168 -11.06 4.37 -12.84
N ARG A 169 -10.54 3.28 -13.41
CA ARG A 169 -9.92 2.18 -12.65
C ARG A 169 -8.64 2.62 -11.91
N PHE A 170 -7.87 3.58 -12.44
CA PHE A 170 -6.76 4.19 -11.71
C PHE A 170 -7.23 5.08 -10.54
N ASN A 171 -8.31 5.85 -10.71
CA ASN A 171 -8.89 6.63 -9.62
C ASN A 171 -9.43 5.71 -8.50
N LEU A 172 -10.08 4.59 -8.85
CA LEU A 172 -10.45 3.52 -7.90
C LEU A 172 -9.22 2.95 -7.18
N GLY A 173 -8.17 2.63 -7.94
CA GLY A 173 -6.89 2.14 -7.41
C GLY A 173 -6.18 3.07 -6.43
N GLN A 174 -6.56 4.35 -6.34
CA GLN A 174 -6.07 5.29 -5.33
C GLN A 174 -7.10 5.57 -4.21
N ALA A 175 -8.37 5.75 -4.55
CA ALA A 175 -9.40 6.14 -3.58
C ALA A 175 -9.76 5.01 -2.61
N LEU A 176 -9.75 3.75 -3.05
CA LEU A 176 -10.08 2.61 -2.18
C LEU A 176 -9.10 2.49 -0.99
N GLY A 177 -7.81 2.75 -1.19
CA GLY A 177 -6.81 2.78 -0.12
C GLY A 177 -7.19 3.75 0.99
N GLY A 178 -7.63 4.97 0.63
CA GLY A 178 -8.14 5.94 1.60
C GLY A 178 -9.38 5.45 2.36
N PHE A 179 -10.31 4.79 1.68
CA PHE A 179 -11.55 4.27 2.30
C PHE A 179 -11.27 3.09 3.25
N ALA A 180 -10.43 2.16 2.81
CA ALA A 180 -10.04 1.01 3.63
C ALA A 180 -9.20 1.46 4.83
N LEU A 181 -8.24 2.38 4.67
CA LEU A 181 -7.46 2.94 5.78
C LEU A 181 -8.30 3.80 6.74
N ALA A 182 -9.38 4.44 6.26
CA ALA A 182 -10.39 5.06 7.12
C ALA A 182 -11.16 4.01 7.94
N TYR A 183 -11.65 2.93 7.31
CA TYR A 183 -12.32 1.84 8.00
C TYR A 183 -11.40 1.16 9.05
N LEU A 184 -10.14 0.90 8.70
CA LEU A 184 -9.17 0.24 9.57
C LEU A 184 -8.87 1.04 10.85
N GLN A 185 -8.95 2.38 10.81
CA GLN A 185 -8.87 3.23 12.00
C GLN A 185 -10.06 3.02 12.95
N ILE A 186 -11.28 2.85 12.42
CA ILE A 186 -12.53 2.87 13.21
C ILE A 186 -13.10 1.49 13.55
N ARG A 187 -12.76 0.42 12.81
CA ARG A 187 -13.40 -0.92 12.88
C ARG A 187 -13.51 -1.57 14.26
N ASN A 188 -12.61 -1.20 15.18
CA ASN A 188 -12.53 -1.72 16.55
C ASN A 188 -13.17 -0.77 17.59
N ALA A 189 -13.91 0.25 17.16
CA ALA A 189 -14.66 1.13 18.06
C ALA A 189 -15.87 0.39 18.67
N PRO A 190 -16.17 0.57 19.97
CA PRO A 190 -17.33 -0.04 20.59
C PRO A 190 -18.63 0.60 20.10
N GLY A 191 -19.67 -0.22 19.93
CA GLY A 191 -21.02 0.24 19.55
C GLY A 191 -21.26 0.41 18.04
N LEU A 192 -20.31 0.01 17.18
CA LEU A 192 -20.52 -0.04 15.73
C LEU A 192 -21.54 -1.11 15.33
N ALA A 193 -22.30 -0.83 14.26
CA ALA A 193 -23.32 -1.73 13.75
C ALA A 193 -22.70 -2.86 12.89
N GLU A 194 -22.82 -4.11 13.37
CA GLU A 194 -22.18 -5.28 12.74
C GLU A 194 -22.73 -5.66 11.36
N ASP A 195 -23.98 -5.28 11.04
CA ASP A 195 -24.55 -5.43 9.69
C ASP A 195 -23.93 -4.43 8.70
N GLN A 196 -23.73 -3.18 9.14
CA GLN A 196 -23.07 -2.13 8.36
C GLN A 196 -21.59 -2.48 8.14
N LYS A 197 -20.88 -2.94 9.17
CA LYS A 197 -19.49 -3.41 9.05
C LYS A 197 -19.36 -4.50 7.99
N LYS A 198 -20.17 -5.56 8.05
CA LYS A 198 -20.15 -6.65 7.07
C LYS A 198 -20.43 -6.20 5.65
N ARG A 199 -21.34 -5.23 5.46
CA ARG A 199 -21.61 -4.63 4.14
C ARG A 199 -20.40 -3.86 3.62
N VAL A 200 -19.79 -3.02 4.45
CA VAL A 200 -18.59 -2.24 4.12
C VAL A 200 -17.41 -3.15 3.81
N GLU A 201 -17.16 -4.18 4.62
CA GLU A 201 -16.10 -5.17 4.42
C GLU A 201 -16.27 -5.94 3.10
N ALA A 202 -17.49 -6.37 2.77
CA ALA A 202 -17.80 -7.03 1.50
C ALA A 202 -17.64 -6.09 0.28
N TRP A 203 -18.04 -4.83 0.40
CA TRP A 203 -17.90 -3.82 -0.65
C TRP A 203 -16.43 -3.44 -0.89
N LEU A 204 -15.66 -3.15 0.17
CA LEU A 204 -14.21 -2.89 0.07
C LEU A 204 -13.48 -4.08 -0.58
N LYS A 205 -13.86 -5.32 -0.23
CA LYS A 205 -13.34 -6.54 -0.87
C LYS A 205 -13.67 -6.61 -2.35
N ALA A 206 -14.92 -6.36 -2.75
CA ALA A 206 -15.34 -6.40 -4.15
C ALA A 206 -14.57 -5.39 -5.01
N LEU A 207 -14.41 -4.16 -4.51
CA LEU A 207 -13.60 -3.12 -5.13
C LEU A 207 -12.10 -3.50 -5.22
N GLY A 208 -11.56 -4.13 -4.18
CA GLY A 208 -10.17 -4.64 -4.19
C GLY A 208 -9.94 -5.75 -5.23
N LEU A 209 -10.89 -6.68 -5.36
CA LEU A 209 -10.85 -7.74 -6.38
C LEU A 209 -10.95 -7.15 -7.81
N GLN A 210 -11.77 -6.12 -8.02
CA GLN A 210 -11.85 -5.41 -9.30
C GLN A 210 -10.53 -4.70 -9.67
N ILE A 211 -9.82 -4.12 -8.68
CA ILE A 211 -8.46 -3.58 -8.87
C ILE A 211 -7.48 -4.69 -9.26
N GLN A 212 -7.54 -5.84 -8.57
CA GLN A 212 -6.67 -6.98 -8.86
C GLN A 212 -6.87 -7.49 -10.29
N GLU A 213 -8.11 -7.79 -10.70
CA GLU A 213 -8.44 -8.30 -12.04
C GLU A 213 -7.89 -7.37 -13.14
N PHE A 214 -8.15 -6.06 -13.01
CA PHE A 214 -7.65 -5.05 -13.93
C PHE A 214 -6.12 -5.01 -13.99
N MET A 215 -5.43 -5.02 -12.84
CA MET A 215 -3.98 -4.89 -12.79
C MET A 215 -3.23 -6.16 -13.17
N ASP A 216 -3.81 -7.35 -13.00
CA ASP A 216 -3.23 -8.60 -13.48
C ASP A 216 -3.44 -8.77 -15.00
N GLY A 217 -4.52 -8.21 -15.56
CA GLY A 217 -4.68 -8.05 -17.01
C GLY A 217 -3.73 -7.01 -17.64
N ASN A 218 -3.41 -5.93 -16.91
CA ASN A 218 -2.63 -4.80 -17.42
C ASN A 218 -1.15 -5.12 -17.68
N LYS A 219 -0.78 -5.35 -18.96
CA LYS A 219 0.61 -5.64 -19.37
C LYS A 219 1.44 -4.40 -19.73
N GLU A 220 0.88 -3.20 -19.62
CA GLU A 220 1.57 -1.96 -19.97
C GLU A 220 2.58 -1.51 -18.88
N VAL A 221 3.18 -0.33 -19.08
CA VAL A 221 3.93 0.41 -18.04
C VAL A 221 3.07 0.63 -16.80
N SER A 222 1.77 0.93 -16.97
CA SER A 222 0.85 1.19 -15.85
C SER A 222 0.55 -0.04 -14.96
N GLY A 223 0.79 -1.26 -15.47
CA GLY A 223 0.73 -2.48 -14.65
C GLY A 223 1.95 -2.70 -13.76
N ARG A 224 2.97 -1.82 -13.83
CA ARG A 224 4.26 -1.96 -13.12
C ARG A 224 4.82 -0.68 -12.51
N ASN A 225 4.28 0.49 -12.81
CA ASN A 225 4.72 1.78 -12.26
C ASN A 225 3.88 2.19 -11.02
N ASN A 226 3.93 3.45 -10.61
CA ASN A 226 3.16 4.00 -9.49
C ASN A 226 1.66 3.59 -9.45
N HIS A 227 0.99 3.39 -10.58
CA HIS A 227 -0.40 2.90 -10.59
C HIS A 227 -0.54 1.49 -9.98
N ARG A 228 0.42 0.58 -10.22
CA ARG A 228 0.46 -0.75 -9.59
C ARG A 228 0.74 -0.65 -8.09
N TYR A 229 1.54 0.31 -7.66
CA TYR A 229 1.86 0.50 -6.23
C TYR A 229 0.65 1.03 -5.47
N TRP A 230 -0.07 2.02 -6.02
CA TRP A 230 -1.34 2.53 -5.49
C TRP A 230 -2.41 1.44 -5.43
N ALA A 231 -2.57 0.66 -6.51
CA ALA A 231 -3.43 -0.52 -6.51
C ALA A 231 -3.03 -1.55 -5.44
N GLY A 232 -1.72 -1.75 -5.23
CA GLY A 232 -1.17 -2.60 -4.19
C GLY A 232 -1.57 -2.17 -2.78
N LEU A 233 -1.39 -0.89 -2.45
CA LEU A 233 -1.85 -0.28 -1.20
C LEU A 233 -3.36 -0.50 -0.99
N SER A 234 -4.16 -0.19 -2.02
CA SER A 234 -5.62 -0.31 -1.98
C SER A 234 -6.08 -1.75 -1.75
N ALA A 235 -5.49 -2.71 -2.43
CA ALA A 235 -5.76 -4.14 -2.24
C ALA A 235 -5.28 -4.63 -0.86
N ALA A 236 -4.08 -4.24 -0.43
CA ALA A 236 -3.54 -4.60 0.89
C ALA A 236 -4.48 -4.16 2.02
N ALA A 237 -4.90 -2.90 2.00
CA ALA A 237 -5.83 -2.34 2.98
C ALA A 237 -7.23 -2.98 2.89
N ALA A 238 -7.77 -3.21 1.69
CA ALA A 238 -9.08 -3.86 1.51
C ALA A 238 -9.08 -5.34 1.96
N GLY A 239 -7.99 -6.07 1.74
CA GLY A 239 -7.80 -7.43 2.26
C GLY A 239 -7.75 -7.45 3.78
N ILE A 240 -6.97 -6.56 4.41
CA ILE A 240 -6.87 -6.46 5.89
C ILE A 240 -8.20 -5.99 6.52
N ALA A 241 -8.97 -5.17 5.81
CA ALA A 241 -10.31 -4.73 6.22
C ALA A 241 -11.32 -5.89 6.21
N SER A 242 -11.29 -6.73 5.17
CA SER A 242 -12.28 -7.80 4.93
C SER A 242 -11.86 -9.20 5.38
N GLY A 243 -10.63 -9.37 5.87
CA GLY A 243 -10.04 -10.66 6.21
C GLY A 243 -9.58 -11.50 5.01
N ASP A 244 -9.60 -10.96 3.78
CA ASP A 244 -9.11 -11.68 2.61
C ASP A 244 -7.59 -11.61 2.49
N LYS A 245 -6.92 -12.63 3.06
CA LYS A 245 -5.46 -12.75 3.01
C LYS A 245 -4.91 -12.80 1.58
N ARG A 246 -5.63 -13.38 0.60
CA ARG A 246 -5.12 -13.47 -0.79
C ARG A 246 -5.05 -12.09 -1.43
N LEU A 247 -6.04 -11.25 -1.18
CA LEU A 247 -6.05 -9.85 -1.60
C LEU A 247 -4.99 -9.02 -0.86
N THR A 248 -4.76 -9.29 0.43
CA THR A 248 -3.64 -8.71 1.19
C THR A 248 -2.28 -9.06 0.61
N ASP A 249 -2.04 -10.35 0.37
CA ASP A 249 -0.76 -10.86 -0.16
C ASP A 249 -0.48 -10.28 -1.56
N TRP A 250 -1.48 -10.25 -2.44
CA TRP A 250 -1.39 -9.61 -3.76
C TRP A 250 -1.07 -8.11 -3.68
N GLY A 251 -1.62 -7.42 -2.68
CA GLY A 251 -1.33 -6.01 -2.42
C GLY A 251 0.14 -5.77 -2.02
N ILE A 252 0.66 -6.61 -1.12
CA ILE A 252 2.06 -6.61 -0.66
C ILE A 252 3.00 -6.93 -1.83
N ASP A 253 2.72 -7.98 -2.62
CA ASP A 253 3.50 -8.35 -3.80
C ASP A 253 3.48 -7.26 -4.89
N SER A 254 2.39 -6.49 -4.99
CA SER A 254 2.30 -5.34 -5.89
C SER A 254 3.19 -4.16 -5.46
N ALA A 255 3.55 -4.06 -4.17
CA ALA A 255 4.62 -3.16 -3.72
C ALA A 255 6.02 -3.75 -3.96
N ARG A 256 6.21 -5.07 -3.85
CA ARG A 256 7.48 -5.75 -4.20
C ARG A 256 7.88 -5.52 -5.65
N ILE A 257 6.92 -5.47 -6.58
CA ILE A 257 7.15 -5.07 -7.98
C ILE A 257 7.83 -3.69 -8.07
N GLY A 258 7.49 -2.75 -7.17
CA GLY A 258 8.13 -1.44 -7.09
C GLY A 258 9.50 -1.49 -6.42
N LEU A 259 9.63 -2.17 -5.29
CA LEU A 259 10.90 -2.30 -4.57
C LEU A 259 12.00 -2.94 -5.43
N ALA A 260 11.67 -3.98 -6.21
CA ALA A 260 12.58 -4.63 -7.15
C ALA A 260 12.95 -3.76 -8.38
N GLN A 261 12.31 -2.60 -8.57
CA GLN A 261 12.67 -1.62 -9.58
C GLN A 261 13.51 -0.45 -9.05
N ILE A 262 13.66 -0.30 -7.73
CA ILE A 262 14.45 0.79 -7.16
C ILE A 262 15.94 0.51 -7.40
N THR A 263 16.60 1.41 -8.10
CA THR A 263 18.03 1.34 -8.43
C THR A 263 18.91 1.71 -7.23
N PRO A 264 20.23 1.40 -7.26
CA PRO A 264 21.15 1.75 -6.17
C PRO A 264 21.23 3.25 -5.84
N ASP A 265 20.90 4.14 -6.78
CA ASP A 265 20.84 5.59 -6.57
C ASP A 265 19.47 6.10 -6.08
N GLY A 266 18.53 5.20 -5.81
CA GLY A 266 17.19 5.47 -5.27
C GLY A 266 16.14 5.87 -6.31
N THR A 267 16.39 5.67 -7.61
CA THR A 267 15.41 6.03 -8.66
C THR A 267 14.53 4.86 -9.08
N LEU A 268 13.39 5.17 -9.71
CA LEU A 268 12.45 4.25 -10.33
C LEU A 268 12.50 4.47 -11.86
N PRO A 269 13.08 3.55 -12.65
CA PRO A 269 13.31 3.78 -14.09
C PRO A 269 12.06 4.02 -14.95
N LEU A 270 10.86 3.66 -14.48
CA LEU A 270 9.59 4.00 -15.13
C LEU A 270 9.13 5.43 -14.83
N GLU A 271 9.52 5.99 -13.68
CA GLU A 271 9.17 7.35 -13.26
C GLU A 271 10.20 8.39 -13.75
N VAL A 272 11.47 8.02 -13.91
CA VAL A 272 12.48 8.87 -14.59
C VAL A 272 12.04 9.21 -16.02
N LYS A 273 11.36 8.27 -16.70
CA LYS A 273 10.81 8.44 -18.06
C LYS A 273 9.65 9.45 -18.16
N ARG A 274 9.22 10.05 -17.04
CA ARG A 274 8.22 11.13 -17.01
C ARG A 274 8.82 12.52 -17.24
N GLY A 275 10.12 12.61 -17.55
CA GLY A 275 10.77 13.84 -18.01
C GLY A 275 10.72 14.94 -16.96
N LYS A 276 10.12 16.09 -17.30
CA LYS A 276 9.90 17.23 -16.39
C LYS A 276 9.09 16.88 -15.13
N ARG A 277 8.37 15.75 -15.10
CA ARG A 277 7.61 15.28 -13.92
C ARG A 277 8.30 14.16 -13.12
N ALA A 278 9.55 13.80 -13.44
CA ALA A 278 10.25 12.69 -12.80
C ALA A 278 10.26 12.81 -11.27
N ARG A 279 10.61 14.00 -10.73
CA ARG A 279 10.60 14.35 -9.31
C ARG A 279 9.23 14.09 -8.65
N ASP A 280 8.16 14.67 -9.20
CA ASP A 280 6.79 14.49 -8.67
C ASP A 280 6.35 13.02 -8.70
N TYR A 281 6.72 12.26 -9.73
CA TYR A 281 6.39 10.84 -9.81
C TYR A 281 7.20 9.95 -8.86
N HIS A 282 8.42 10.33 -8.44
CA HIS A 282 9.12 9.62 -7.36
C HIS A 282 8.48 9.91 -6.00
N ILE A 283 8.14 11.18 -5.72
CA ILE A 283 7.39 11.57 -4.50
C ILE A 283 6.04 10.83 -4.43
N PHE A 284 5.33 10.75 -5.56
CA PHE A 284 4.03 10.07 -5.68
C PHE A 284 4.12 8.54 -5.66
N ALA A 285 5.26 7.95 -6.04
CA ALA A 285 5.50 6.51 -5.96
C ALA A 285 5.99 6.07 -4.57
N ALA A 286 6.76 6.89 -3.86
CA ALA A 286 7.16 6.63 -2.48
C ALA A 286 5.94 6.51 -1.55
N GLN A 287 4.90 7.34 -1.76
CA GLN A 287 3.68 7.35 -0.95
C GLN A 287 3.02 5.97 -0.75
N PRO A 288 2.58 5.25 -1.80
CA PRO A 288 1.95 3.95 -1.64
C PRO A 288 2.96 2.86 -1.23
N LEU A 289 4.23 2.96 -1.60
CA LEU A 289 5.24 1.96 -1.23
C LEU A 289 5.54 2.01 0.28
N VAL A 290 5.73 3.20 0.86
CA VAL A 290 5.92 3.38 2.31
C VAL A 290 4.65 3.00 3.09
N ALA A 291 3.46 3.40 2.61
CA ALA A 291 2.21 3.01 3.28
C ALA A 291 1.96 1.48 3.22
N THR A 292 2.30 0.82 2.11
CA THR A 292 2.17 -0.64 1.98
C THR A 292 3.22 -1.37 2.83
N ALA A 293 4.43 -0.81 2.99
CA ALA A 293 5.46 -1.40 3.85
C ALA A 293 5.02 -1.43 5.33
N GLU A 294 4.45 -0.34 5.84
CA GLU A 294 3.91 -0.32 7.21
C GLU A 294 2.69 -1.25 7.38
N LEU A 295 1.79 -1.33 6.39
CA LEU A 295 0.73 -2.35 6.38
C LEU A 295 1.31 -3.78 6.39
N ALA A 296 2.36 -4.03 5.60
CA ALA A 296 3.00 -5.34 5.52
C ALA A 296 3.64 -5.76 6.87
N ARG A 297 4.26 -4.81 7.60
CA ARG A 297 4.79 -5.06 8.96
C ARG A 297 3.70 -5.55 9.91
N SER A 298 2.50 -4.98 9.84
CA SER A 298 1.36 -5.43 10.66
C SER A 298 0.90 -6.87 10.34
N GLN A 299 1.31 -7.42 9.19
CA GLN A 299 1.08 -8.81 8.76
C GLN A 299 2.31 -9.70 8.93
N GLY A 300 3.38 -9.21 9.59
CA GLY A 300 4.63 -9.94 9.81
C GLY A 300 5.62 -9.93 8.63
N VAL A 301 5.45 -9.01 7.67
CA VAL A 301 6.29 -8.91 6.46
C VAL A 301 7.07 -7.60 6.45
N ASP A 302 8.40 -7.66 6.56
CA ASP A 302 9.23 -6.46 6.63
C ASP A 302 9.73 -5.98 5.25
N LEU A 303 8.87 -5.31 4.48
CA LEU A 303 9.23 -4.76 3.17
C LEU A 303 10.36 -3.72 3.22
N TYR A 304 10.67 -3.11 4.38
CA TYR A 304 11.78 -2.15 4.47
C TYR A 304 13.16 -2.84 4.36
N ALA A 305 13.27 -4.11 4.75
CA ALA A 305 14.49 -4.89 4.65
C ALA A 305 14.71 -5.52 3.27
N GLU A 306 13.66 -5.63 2.44
CA GLU A 306 13.74 -6.28 1.13
C GLU A 306 14.58 -5.47 0.11
N ASN A 307 15.20 -6.21 -0.82
CA ASN A 307 16.01 -5.66 -1.93
C ASN A 307 17.14 -4.72 -1.44
N ASP A 308 17.84 -5.10 -0.36
CA ASP A 308 18.94 -4.32 0.23
C ASP A 308 18.51 -2.89 0.63
N GLY A 309 17.45 -2.78 1.44
CA GLY A 309 16.95 -1.48 1.90
C GLY A 309 16.42 -0.57 0.78
N ALA A 310 15.92 -1.16 -0.31
CA ALA A 310 15.49 -0.45 -1.52
C ALA A 310 14.57 0.73 -1.23
N LEU A 311 13.58 0.53 -0.36
CA LEU A 311 12.61 1.57 -0.02
C LEU A 311 13.27 2.80 0.63
N SER A 312 14.24 2.61 1.55
CA SER A 312 14.97 3.71 2.17
C SER A 312 15.91 4.43 1.19
N LYS A 313 16.44 3.74 0.16
CA LYS A 313 17.17 4.39 -0.95
C LYS A 313 16.27 5.35 -1.73
N LEU A 314 15.03 4.93 -2.05
CA LEU A 314 14.02 5.80 -2.68
C LEU A 314 13.62 6.96 -1.78
N VAL A 315 13.38 6.72 -0.48
CA VAL A 315 13.03 7.79 0.46
C VAL A 315 14.16 8.82 0.57
N LYS A 316 15.42 8.39 0.71
CA LYS A 316 16.56 9.32 0.68
C LYS A 316 16.63 10.10 -0.63
N ARG A 317 16.53 9.44 -1.79
CA ARG A 317 16.52 10.11 -3.10
C ARG A 317 15.41 11.17 -3.21
N VAL A 318 14.24 10.91 -2.64
CA VAL A 318 13.14 11.88 -2.61
C VAL A 318 13.46 13.04 -1.66
N VAL A 319 13.86 12.77 -0.41
CA VAL A 319 14.22 13.81 0.59
C VAL A 319 15.34 14.72 0.08
N ASP A 320 16.41 14.14 -0.48
CA ASP A 320 17.53 14.85 -1.13
C ASP A 320 17.09 15.77 -2.28
N SER A 321 15.85 15.62 -2.77
CA SER A 321 15.31 16.39 -3.91
C SER A 321 14.18 17.38 -3.55
N LEU A 322 13.81 17.51 -2.28
CA LEU A 322 12.66 18.34 -1.87
C LEU A 322 12.94 19.85 -1.99
N ASP A 323 14.21 20.25 -1.94
CA ASP A 323 14.65 21.63 -2.16
C ASP A 323 15.62 21.78 -3.36
N ASP A 324 16.25 20.70 -3.84
CA ASP A 324 17.08 20.69 -5.06
C ASP A 324 16.55 19.70 -6.13
N PRO A 325 16.00 20.17 -7.27
CA PRO A 325 15.61 19.29 -8.36
C PRO A 325 16.78 18.76 -9.21
N SER A 326 18.02 19.28 -9.06
CA SER A 326 19.12 19.12 -10.02
C SER A 326 19.47 17.67 -10.35
N PHE A 327 19.38 16.76 -9.37
CA PHE A 327 19.58 15.33 -9.59
C PHE A 327 18.58 14.77 -10.59
N PHE A 328 17.28 15.11 -10.44
CA PHE A 328 16.25 14.65 -11.36
C PHE A 328 16.35 15.31 -12.73
N GLU A 329 16.77 16.58 -12.80
CA GLU A 329 17.03 17.25 -14.09
C GLU A 329 18.13 16.55 -14.89
N LYS A 330 19.20 16.14 -14.21
CA LYS A 330 20.27 15.33 -14.79
C LYS A 330 19.80 13.92 -15.17
N ALA A 331 18.98 13.27 -14.34
CA ALA A 331 18.50 11.91 -14.57
C ALA A 331 17.45 11.80 -15.69
N SER A 332 16.58 12.80 -15.85
CA SER A 332 15.54 12.85 -16.88
C SER A 332 15.92 13.67 -18.12
N GLY A 333 17.09 14.33 -18.11
CA GLY A 333 17.57 15.21 -19.19
C GLY A 333 16.72 16.47 -19.41
N THR A 334 15.92 16.88 -18.42
CA THR A 334 14.89 17.91 -18.57
C THR A 334 14.68 18.70 -17.27
N LYS A 335 14.57 20.04 -17.35
CA LYS A 335 14.20 20.88 -16.20
C LYS A 335 12.93 20.32 -15.54
N GLN A 336 12.90 20.22 -14.21
CA GLN A 336 11.70 19.75 -13.51
C GLN A 336 10.61 20.82 -13.52
N GLU A 337 9.36 20.35 -13.50
CA GLU A 337 8.16 21.18 -13.49
C GLU A 337 7.86 21.62 -12.04
N ALA A 338 7.74 22.94 -11.84
CA ALA A 338 7.39 23.52 -10.55
C ALA A 338 5.98 23.12 -10.11
N TYR A 339 5.71 23.19 -8.81
CA TYR A 339 4.37 23.01 -8.27
C TYR A 339 3.53 24.30 -8.46
N PRO A 340 2.18 24.21 -8.48
CA PRO A 340 1.33 25.38 -8.38
C PRO A 340 1.66 26.17 -7.10
N GLY A 341 2.16 27.40 -7.26
CA GLY A 341 2.62 28.24 -6.16
C GLY A 341 4.15 28.33 -5.98
N GLY A 342 4.96 27.53 -6.69
CA GLY A 342 6.43 27.62 -6.66
C GLY A 342 7.14 26.27 -6.71
N ASP A 343 8.46 26.26 -6.52
CA ASP A 343 9.25 25.01 -6.54
C ASP A 343 9.09 24.14 -5.27
N THR A 344 8.55 24.73 -4.20
CA THR A 344 8.28 24.13 -2.89
C THR A 344 7.30 22.96 -2.99
N VAL A 345 7.69 21.79 -2.48
CA VAL A 345 6.82 20.60 -2.46
C VAL A 345 5.65 20.78 -1.47
N PRO A 346 4.39 20.60 -1.88
CA PRO A 346 3.22 20.70 -1.00
C PRO A 346 3.20 19.63 0.10
N ALA A 347 2.76 20.02 1.31
CA ALA A 347 2.70 19.16 2.50
C ALA A 347 1.96 17.82 2.27
N ASN A 348 0.88 17.81 1.48
CA ASN A 348 0.12 16.60 1.19
C ASN A 348 0.81 15.59 0.25
N ARG A 349 1.88 16.01 -0.46
CA ARG A 349 2.71 15.14 -1.30
C ARG A 349 3.77 14.38 -0.50
N ILE A 350 4.18 14.91 0.65
CA ILE A 350 5.18 14.29 1.54
C ILE A 350 4.59 13.62 2.78
N ALA A 351 3.26 13.56 2.94
CA ALA A 351 2.63 13.09 4.18
C ALA A 351 3.05 11.67 4.61
N TRP A 352 3.42 10.82 3.66
CA TRP A 352 3.98 9.49 3.91
C TRP A 352 5.33 9.49 4.64
N LEU A 353 6.04 10.62 4.65
CA LEU A 353 7.37 10.73 5.27
C LEU A 353 7.29 10.58 6.80
N GLU A 354 6.18 10.97 7.45
CA GLU A 354 5.93 10.70 8.88
C GLU A 354 5.92 9.18 9.18
N ILE A 355 5.38 8.37 8.26
CA ILE A 355 5.35 6.91 8.40
C ILE A 355 6.79 6.39 8.44
N HIS A 356 7.63 6.81 7.50
CA HIS A 356 9.05 6.43 7.47
C HIS A 356 9.81 7.00 8.68
N GLN A 357 9.56 8.25 9.06
CA GLN A 357 10.21 8.92 10.19
C GLN A 357 9.90 8.22 11.52
N SER A 358 8.68 7.69 11.70
CA SER A 358 8.31 6.87 12.87
C SER A 358 8.97 5.48 12.94
N ARG A 359 9.80 5.12 11.95
CA ARG A 359 10.50 3.83 11.85
C ARG A 359 12.02 3.99 11.70
N PHE A 360 12.44 5.02 10.98
CA PHE A 360 13.83 5.36 10.69
C PHE A 360 14.00 6.88 10.85
N PRO A 361 14.09 7.40 12.10
CA PRO A 361 14.23 8.83 12.33
C PRO A 361 15.51 9.38 11.70
N SER A 362 15.40 10.45 10.92
CA SER A 362 16.56 11.20 10.42
C SER A 362 16.38 12.72 10.61
N PRO A 363 17.46 13.49 10.85
CA PRO A 363 17.39 14.94 10.93
C PRO A 363 16.90 15.60 9.64
N GLU A 364 17.24 15.03 8.48
CA GLU A 364 16.87 15.56 7.17
C GLU A 364 15.37 15.43 6.89
N ALA A 365 14.77 14.30 7.28
CA ALA A 365 13.31 14.12 7.19
C ALA A 365 12.59 14.92 8.28
N GLU A 366 13.19 15.12 9.46
CA GLU A 366 12.59 15.92 10.53
C GLU A 366 12.50 17.40 10.15
N ALA A 367 13.57 18.00 9.62
CA ALA A 367 13.57 19.40 9.18
C ALA A 367 12.50 19.67 8.11
N VAL A 368 12.37 18.75 7.15
CA VAL A 368 11.32 18.79 6.10
C VAL A 368 9.91 18.71 6.69
N LEU A 369 9.72 17.94 7.76
CA LEU A 369 8.42 17.72 8.39
C LEU A 369 8.05 18.84 9.38
N GLU A 370 8.99 19.34 10.17
CA GLU A 370 8.75 20.40 11.17
C GLU A 370 8.08 21.63 10.56
N GLU A 371 8.58 22.12 9.42
CA GLU A 371 8.01 23.28 8.71
C GLU A 371 6.61 23.02 8.09
N LYS A 372 6.24 21.75 7.88
CA LYS A 372 5.10 21.34 7.03
C LYS A 372 4.00 20.61 7.80
N ARG A 373 4.21 20.29 9.09
CA ARG A 373 3.24 19.63 9.97
C ARG A 373 2.03 20.54 10.28
N PRO A 374 0.80 19.99 10.39
CA PRO A 374 0.45 18.58 10.21
C PRO A 374 0.38 18.20 8.72
N VAL A 375 1.05 17.11 8.34
CA VAL A 375 1.04 16.60 6.96
C VAL A 375 -0.06 15.54 6.79
N ALA A 376 -0.90 15.71 5.77
CA ALA A 376 -2.09 14.87 5.57
C ALA A 376 -2.32 14.51 4.10
N SER A 377 -2.78 13.28 3.83
CA SER A 377 -3.13 12.84 2.47
C SER A 377 -4.18 11.72 2.51
N SER A 378 -5.32 11.93 1.83
CA SER A 378 -6.50 11.06 1.96
C SER A 378 -6.29 9.64 1.41
N GLY A 379 -5.51 9.48 0.34
CA GLY A 379 -5.18 8.16 -0.23
C GLY A 379 -4.40 7.22 0.70
N ILE A 380 -3.79 7.77 1.78
CA ILE A 380 -3.12 7.01 2.84
C ILE A 380 -3.82 7.14 4.21
N GLY A 381 -5.09 7.52 4.26
CA GLY A 381 -5.89 7.52 5.50
C GLY A 381 -5.91 8.83 6.31
N GLY A 382 -5.41 9.94 5.75
CA GLY A 382 -5.60 11.30 6.31
C GLY A 382 -4.37 11.92 6.96
N ASP A 383 -4.54 12.45 8.18
CA ASP A 383 -3.53 13.16 8.99
C ASP A 383 -2.43 12.20 9.46
N MET A 384 -1.28 12.18 8.77
CA MET A 384 -0.18 11.27 9.08
C MET A 384 0.60 11.70 10.31
N THR A 385 0.65 13.02 10.59
CA THR A 385 1.20 13.54 11.84
C THR A 385 0.41 13.01 13.04
N LEU A 386 -0.92 13.07 13.03
CA LEU A 386 -1.76 12.45 14.05
C LEU A 386 -1.53 10.93 14.17
N LEU A 387 -1.36 10.24 13.04
CA LEU A 387 -1.24 8.77 13.04
C LEU A 387 0.15 8.24 13.44
N PHE A 388 1.24 8.97 13.18
CA PHE A 388 2.61 8.47 13.33
C PHE A 388 3.59 9.35 14.15
N HIS A 389 3.39 10.67 14.24
CA HIS A 389 4.33 11.53 14.97
C HIS A 389 4.30 11.31 16.50
N GLY A 390 5.47 11.29 17.15
CA GLY A 390 5.60 11.16 18.61
C GLY A 390 5.20 9.79 19.18
N LYS A 391 5.26 8.73 18.36
CA LYS A 391 4.93 7.34 18.72
C LYS A 391 6.16 6.44 18.59
N GLU A 392 6.59 5.92 19.74
CA GLU A 392 7.58 4.86 19.89
C GLU A 392 6.98 3.48 19.55
#